data_AF-A0A3B8JU98-F1
#
_entry.id   AF-A0A3B8JU98-F1
#
_cell.length_a   1.000
_cell.length_b   1.000
_cell.length_c   1.000
_cell.angle_alpha   90.00
_cell.angle_beta   90.00
_cell.angle_gamma   90.00
#
_symmetry.space_group_name_H-M   'P 1'
#
loop_
_entity.id
_entity.type
_entity.pdbx_description
1 polymer ?
#
loop_
_entity_poly.entity_id
_entity_poly.type
_entity_poly.pdbx_seq_one_letter_code
_entity_poly.pdbx_strand_id
1 'polypeptide(L)'
;MDLKELRWIKNVNNPEGGWVYEHEIVSYPYLVPEFSLHWKISARENAHKPNPGNLILLCQRMRVTHLVKVLDEYVHDDSPYPEYPFYRRVQVMWMASKPWDAAPHQKDVFGFDFRFRHGKAIDLENVTALQEYFGEGEFAAFRERVKEKLGLLN
;
A
#
# COMPACT_ATOMS: atom_id res chain seq x y z
N MET A 1 15.63 6.78 -2.01
CA MET A 1 15.12 5.73 -1.09
C MET A 1 15.30 4.36 -1.74
N ASP A 2 15.70 3.33 -0.99
CA ASP A 2 15.77 1.95 -1.51
C ASP A 2 14.38 1.28 -1.45
N LEU A 3 13.91 0.72 -2.58
CA LEU A 3 12.62 0.03 -2.71
C LEU A 3 12.77 -1.48 -2.92
N LYS A 4 13.94 -2.08 -2.62
CA LYS A 4 14.14 -3.54 -2.71
C LYS A 4 13.07 -4.36 -1.96
N GLU A 5 12.52 -3.81 -0.89
CA GLU A 5 11.48 -4.45 -0.09
C GLU A 5 10.06 -4.19 -0.60
N LEU A 6 9.87 -3.44 -1.70
CA LEU A 6 8.58 -3.32 -2.36
C LEU A 6 8.21 -4.63 -3.02
N ARG A 7 7.27 -5.32 -2.36
CA ARG A 7 6.73 -6.63 -2.75
C ARG A 7 5.21 -6.65 -2.84
N TRP A 8 4.53 -5.64 -2.29
CA TRP A 8 3.07 -5.69 -2.16
C TRP A 8 2.39 -4.44 -2.70
N ILE A 9 1.19 -4.64 -3.22
CA ILE A 9 0.23 -3.58 -3.53
C ILE A 9 -1.10 -3.90 -2.85
N LYS A 10 -1.83 -2.89 -2.39
CA LYS A 10 -3.12 -3.09 -1.71
C LYS A 10 -4.06 -1.94 -1.99
N ASN A 11 -5.33 -2.25 -2.28
CA ASN A 11 -6.37 -1.23 -2.29
C ASN A 11 -6.98 -1.09 -0.89
N VAL A 12 -7.07 0.16 -0.43
CA VAL A 12 -7.71 0.56 0.82
C VAL A 12 -8.97 1.38 0.52
N ASN A 13 -9.98 1.27 1.37
CA ASN A 13 -11.26 1.96 1.22
C ASN A 13 -11.81 2.33 2.60
N ASN A 14 -12.57 3.42 2.68
CA ASN A 14 -13.42 3.73 3.83
C ASN A 14 -14.87 3.32 3.53
N PRO A 15 -15.51 2.45 4.33
CA PRO A 15 -16.94 2.13 4.21
C PRO A 15 -17.85 3.36 4.27
N GLU A 16 -17.48 4.36 5.06
CA GLU A 16 -18.24 5.61 5.23
C GLU A 16 -17.96 6.64 4.13
N GLY A 17 -17.07 6.32 3.18
CA GLY A 17 -16.62 7.26 2.14
C GLY A 17 -15.42 8.11 2.56
N GLY A 18 -14.98 9.01 1.68
CA GLY A 18 -13.75 9.77 1.90
C GLY A 18 -12.45 8.98 1.67
N TRP A 19 -11.34 9.55 2.15
CA TRP A 19 -9.98 9.00 2.07
C TRP A 19 -9.61 8.33 3.40
N VAL A 20 -8.79 7.28 3.38
CA VAL A 20 -8.29 6.64 4.62
C VAL A 20 -6.85 7.03 4.93
N TYR A 21 -6.48 7.01 6.20
CA TYR A 21 -5.13 7.32 6.68
C TYR A 21 -4.69 8.75 6.36
N GLU A 22 -5.58 9.72 6.55
CA GLU A 22 -5.27 11.13 6.31
C GLU A 22 -4.13 11.65 7.21
N HIS A 23 -3.47 12.73 6.77
CA HIS A 23 -2.29 13.33 7.45
C HIS A 23 -2.48 13.51 8.97
N GLU A 24 -3.68 13.87 9.40
CA GLU A 24 -4.06 14.08 10.80
C GLU A 24 -4.06 12.78 11.63
N ILE A 25 -4.39 11.64 11.01
CA ILE A 25 -4.39 10.31 11.64
C ILE A 25 -2.97 9.74 11.68
N VAL A 26 -2.17 10.07 10.66
CA VAL A 26 -0.85 9.49 10.44
C VAL A 26 0.23 10.16 11.29
N SER A 27 0.06 11.43 11.68
CA SER A 27 1.13 12.24 12.29
C SER A 27 0.94 12.55 13.78
N TYR A 28 -0.11 12.03 14.43
CA TYR A 28 -0.41 12.31 15.84
C TYR A 28 -0.59 11.01 16.63
N PRO A 29 0.08 10.77 17.77
CA PRO A 29 1.09 11.59 18.47
C PRO A 29 2.57 11.23 18.14
N TYR A 30 2.85 10.49 17.07
CA TYR A 30 4.18 9.88 16.86
C TYR A 30 5.13 10.75 16.02
N LEU A 31 6.42 10.76 16.40
CA LEU A 31 7.53 11.36 15.62
C LEU A 31 7.75 10.69 14.27
N VAL A 32 7.31 9.44 14.15
CA VAL A 32 7.35 8.64 12.92
C VAL A 32 5.90 8.34 12.54
N PRO A 33 5.45 8.74 11.34
CA PRO A 33 4.07 8.55 10.97
C PRO A 33 3.72 7.05 10.84
N GLU A 34 2.87 6.55 11.74
CA GLU A 34 2.46 5.15 11.82
C GLU A 34 0.94 5.04 11.88
N PHE A 35 0.40 3.95 11.33
CA PHE A 35 -1.02 3.64 11.48
C PHE A 35 -1.31 2.13 11.42
N SER A 36 -2.51 1.76 11.84
CA SER A 36 -3.06 0.41 11.70
C SER A 36 -3.59 0.21 10.28
N LEU A 37 -2.90 -0.56 9.44
CA LEU A 37 -3.37 -0.90 8.10
C LEU A 37 -4.36 -2.06 8.21
N HIS A 38 -5.63 -1.87 7.85
CA HIS A 38 -6.67 -2.89 8.09
C HIS A 38 -6.96 -3.78 6.88
N TRP A 39 -7.35 -5.03 7.14
CA TRP A 39 -7.77 -6.03 6.18
C TRP A 39 -9.24 -6.39 6.38
N LYS A 40 -9.92 -6.74 5.29
CA LYS A 40 -11.28 -7.27 5.36
C LYS A 40 -11.34 -8.54 6.20
N ILE A 41 -12.50 -8.80 6.81
CA ILE A 41 -12.75 -10.03 7.59
C ILE A 41 -12.44 -11.33 6.82
N SER A 42 -12.67 -11.36 5.50
CA SER A 42 -12.37 -12.51 4.64
C SER A 42 -10.89 -12.65 4.26
N ALA A 43 -10.02 -11.79 4.78
CA ALA A 43 -8.62 -11.66 4.39
C ALA A 43 -7.65 -11.81 5.57
N ARG A 44 -8.06 -12.43 6.69
CA ARG A 44 -7.19 -12.67 7.85
C ARG A 44 -5.86 -13.32 7.48
N GLU A 45 -5.91 -14.47 6.80
CA GLU A 45 -4.71 -15.18 6.35
C GLU A 45 -3.85 -14.35 5.39
N ASN A 46 -4.46 -13.44 4.62
CA ASN A 46 -3.71 -12.54 3.76
C ASN A 46 -2.99 -11.43 4.54
N ALA A 47 -3.52 -11.02 5.70
CA ALA A 47 -2.88 -10.04 6.58
C ALA A 47 -1.58 -10.57 7.18
N HIS A 48 -1.40 -11.89 7.29
CA HIS A 48 -0.16 -12.53 7.74
C HIS A 48 0.94 -12.59 6.66
N LYS A 49 0.60 -12.41 5.37
CA LYS A 49 1.56 -12.67 4.29
C LYS A 49 2.70 -11.65 4.18
N PRO A 50 2.48 -10.33 4.32
CA PRO A 50 3.58 -9.37 4.33
C PRO A 50 4.44 -9.57 5.59
N ASN A 51 5.74 -9.77 5.41
CA ASN A 51 6.70 -9.87 6.52
C ASN A 51 7.09 -8.47 6.99
N PRO A 52 7.55 -8.30 8.25
CA PRO A 52 8.18 -7.07 8.68
C PRO A 52 9.31 -6.63 7.76
N GLY A 53 9.39 -5.33 7.53
CA GLY A 53 10.34 -4.76 6.58
C GLY A 53 9.82 -4.66 5.15
N ASN A 54 8.84 -5.49 4.74
CA ASN A 54 8.25 -5.38 3.43
C ASN A 54 7.53 -4.03 3.24
N LEU A 55 7.63 -3.50 2.02
CA LEU A 55 6.91 -2.30 1.61
C LEU A 55 5.64 -2.69 0.85
N ILE A 56 4.58 -1.92 1.13
CA ILE A 56 3.27 -2.04 0.50
C ILE A 56 2.92 -0.68 -0.13
N LEU A 57 2.59 -0.68 -1.42
CA LEU A 57 1.99 0.48 -2.05
C LEU A 57 0.47 0.46 -1.86
N LEU A 58 -0.06 1.53 -1.27
CA LEU A 58 -1.48 1.66 -1.01
C LEU A 58 -2.15 2.47 -2.11
N CYS A 59 -3.25 1.93 -2.62
CA CYS A 59 -4.10 2.57 -3.60
C CYS A 59 -5.49 2.82 -3.02
N GLN A 60 -6.12 3.93 -3.39
CA GLN A 60 -7.52 4.20 -3.12
C GLN A 60 -8.09 4.98 -4.29
N ARG A 61 -9.29 4.60 -4.75
CA ARG A 61 -9.95 5.26 -5.90
C ARG A 61 -9.03 5.38 -7.13
N MET A 62 -8.28 4.31 -7.42
CA MET A 62 -7.28 4.25 -8.51
C MET A 62 -6.11 5.23 -8.37
N ARG A 63 -5.92 5.86 -7.20
CA ARG A 63 -4.77 6.72 -6.91
C ARG A 63 -3.81 6.03 -5.95
N VAL A 64 -2.51 6.20 -6.17
CA VAL A 64 -1.48 5.78 -5.21
C VAL A 64 -1.37 6.84 -4.13
N THR A 65 -1.73 6.49 -2.89
CA THR A 65 -1.83 7.44 -1.78
C THR A 65 -0.68 7.32 -0.80
N HIS A 66 -0.16 6.11 -0.59
CA HIS A 66 0.93 5.87 0.35
C HIS A 66 1.89 4.78 -0.12
N LEU A 67 3.11 4.86 0.39
CA LEU A 67 4.05 3.76 0.50
C LEU A 67 4.28 3.52 1.98
N VAL A 68 4.06 2.30 2.45
CA VAL A 68 4.18 1.95 3.87
C VAL A 68 5.08 0.75 4.08
N LYS A 69 5.73 0.67 5.24
CA LYS A 69 6.58 -0.42 5.68
C LYS A 69 5.91 -1.17 6.82
N VAL A 70 5.84 -2.50 6.74
CA VAL A 70 5.29 -3.34 7.80
C VAL A 70 6.25 -3.41 8.98
N LEU A 71 5.73 -3.28 10.20
CA LEU A 71 6.53 -3.18 11.44
C LEU A 71 6.49 -4.42 12.33
N ASP A 72 5.36 -5.12 12.38
CA ASP A 72 5.07 -6.17 13.36
C ASP A 72 4.97 -7.55 12.72
N GLU A 73 5.30 -8.64 13.41
CA GLU A 73 5.17 -10.02 12.88
C GLU A 73 3.73 -10.56 12.97
N TYR A 74 2.87 -9.92 13.76
CA TYR A 74 1.58 -10.47 14.16
C TYR A 74 0.42 -9.65 13.62
N VAL A 75 -0.67 -10.33 13.25
CA VAL A 75 -1.94 -9.67 12.92
C VAL A 75 -2.71 -9.39 14.20
N HIS A 76 -3.13 -8.15 14.36
CA HIS A 76 -3.94 -7.69 15.48
C HIS A 76 -5.43 -7.75 15.13
N ASP A 77 -6.27 -7.99 16.14
CA ASP A 77 -7.71 -7.91 16.04
C ASP A 77 -8.20 -6.51 16.50
N ASP A 78 -9.19 -5.95 15.81
CA ASP A 78 -9.81 -4.64 16.04
C ASP A 78 -11.33 -4.79 16.00
N SER A 79 -11.88 -5.31 17.09
CA SER A 79 -13.29 -5.71 17.21
C SER A 79 -14.33 -4.61 16.91
N PRO A 80 -14.06 -3.31 17.15
CA PRO A 80 -14.97 -2.22 16.76
C PRO A 80 -15.23 -2.07 15.26
N TYR A 81 -14.38 -2.63 14.38
CA TYR A 81 -14.52 -2.50 12.91
C TYR A 81 -14.87 -3.85 12.28
N PRO A 82 -16.14 -4.30 12.32
CA PRO A 82 -16.50 -5.68 11.97
C PRO A 82 -16.21 -6.05 10.50
N GLU A 83 -16.22 -5.09 9.59
CA GLU A 83 -15.87 -5.34 8.18
C GLU A 83 -14.36 -5.44 7.94
N TYR A 84 -13.57 -4.75 8.77
CA TYR A 84 -12.12 -4.64 8.67
C TYR A 84 -11.44 -4.94 10.02
N PRO A 85 -11.67 -6.10 10.64
CA PRO A 85 -11.36 -6.32 12.05
C PRO A 85 -9.90 -6.74 12.27
N PHE A 86 -9.06 -6.73 11.24
CA PHE A 86 -7.69 -7.21 11.33
C PHE A 86 -6.73 -6.15 10.85
N TYR A 87 -5.62 -5.90 11.56
CA TYR A 87 -4.62 -4.94 11.10
C TYR A 87 -3.18 -5.38 11.35
N ARG A 88 -2.28 -4.71 10.64
CA ARG A 88 -0.83 -4.70 10.86
C ARG A 88 -0.38 -3.27 11.09
N ARG A 89 0.58 -3.06 11.98
CA ARG A 89 1.21 -1.75 12.18
C ARG A 89 2.14 -1.46 11.01
N VAL A 90 2.00 -0.26 10.45
CA VAL A 90 2.83 0.18 9.35
C VAL A 90 3.40 1.58 9.60
N GLN A 91 4.63 1.80 9.14
CA GLN A 91 5.28 3.10 9.07
C GLN A 91 5.09 3.69 7.68
N VAL A 92 4.73 4.96 7.60
CA VAL A 92 4.63 5.70 6.33
C VAL A 92 6.02 6.08 5.84
N MET A 93 6.35 5.60 4.64
CA MET A 93 7.61 5.86 3.95
C MET A 93 7.46 6.99 2.92
N TRP A 94 6.25 7.12 2.36
CA TRP A 94 5.84 8.21 1.49
C TRP A 94 4.32 8.36 1.52
N MET A 95 3.84 9.58 1.31
CA MET A 95 2.42 9.93 1.33
C MET A 95 2.14 11.03 0.31
N ALA A 96 1.03 10.90 -0.41
CA ALA A 96 0.57 11.93 -1.32
C ALA A 96 0.22 13.23 -0.58
N SER A 97 0.54 14.37 -1.20
CA SER A 97 0.13 15.68 -0.70
C SER A 97 -1.37 15.90 -0.90
N LYS A 98 -2.00 16.68 -0.01
CA LYS A 98 -3.39 17.14 -0.22
C LYS A 98 -3.43 18.15 -1.40
N PRO A 99 -4.51 18.19 -2.19
CA PRO A 99 -5.68 17.30 -2.15
C PRO A 99 -5.36 15.93 -2.78
N TRP A 100 -5.87 14.84 -2.17
CA TRP A 100 -5.55 13.47 -2.61
C TRP A 100 -6.19 13.07 -3.93
N ASP A 101 -7.20 13.80 -4.39
CA ASP A 101 -7.74 13.65 -5.75
C ASP A 101 -6.68 13.96 -6.83
N ALA A 102 -5.65 14.73 -6.47
CA ALA A 102 -4.48 15.02 -7.31
C ALA A 102 -3.34 14.01 -7.15
N ALA A 103 -3.49 12.99 -6.28
CA ALA A 103 -2.47 11.95 -6.13
C ALA A 103 -2.26 11.19 -7.46
N PRO A 104 -1.06 10.63 -7.70
CA PRO A 104 -0.75 9.93 -8.95
C PRO A 104 -1.74 8.81 -9.25
N HIS A 105 -2.22 8.73 -10.48
CA HIS A 105 -3.08 7.63 -10.88
C HIS A 105 -2.26 6.33 -10.90
N GLN A 106 -2.84 5.22 -10.42
CA GLN A 106 -2.16 3.94 -10.33
C GLN A 106 -1.61 3.47 -11.68
N LYS A 107 -2.30 3.77 -12.78
CA LYS A 107 -1.84 3.42 -14.14
C LYS A 107 -0.54 4.14 -14.49
N ASP A 108 -0.42 5.41 -14.08
CA ASP A 108 0.77 6.20 -14.37
C ASP A 108 1.95 5.70 -13.54
N VAL A 109 1.70 5.31 -12.28
CA VAL A 109 2.72 4.73 -11.41
C VAL A 109 3.11 3.32 -11.86
N PHE A 110 2.15 2.46 -12.21
CA PHE A 110 2.39 1.06 -12.55
C PHE A 110 2.89 0.85 -13.98
N GLY A 111 2.48 1.71 -14.91
CA GLY A 111 2.67 1.52 -16.34
C GLY A 111 1.52 0.77 -17.03
N PHE A 112 0.61 0.16 -16.27
CA PHE A 112 -0.51 -0.64 -16.78
C PHE A 112 -1.76 -0.47 -15.94
N ASP A 113 -2.90 -0.86 -16.51
CA ASP A 113 -4.17 -0.89 -15.81
C ASP A 113 -4.24 -2.09 -14.87
N PHE A 114 -4.50 -1.83 -13.59
CA PHE A 114 -4.60 -2.88 -12.57
C PHE A 114 -5.92 -2.82 -11.84
N ARG A 115 -6.60 -3.97 -11.69
CA ARG A 115 -7.87 -4.06 -10.97
C ARG A 115 -7.69 -4.87 -9.70
N PHE A 116 -7.72 -4.18 -8.57
CA PHE A 116 -7.72 -4.82 -7.26
C PHE A 116 -8.98 -5.65 -7.05
N ARG A 117 -8.84 -6.80 -6.39
CA ARG A 117 -9.97 -7.62 -5.95
C ARG A 117 -9.86 -7.92 -4.46
N HIS A 118 -10.99 -7.84 -3.75
CA HIS A 118 -11.18 -8.37 -2.39
C HIS A 118 -10.37 -7.73 -1.24
N GLY A 119 -9.83 -6.51 -1.39
CA GLY A 119 -9.19 -5.78 -0.27
C GLY A 119 -7.94 -6.46 0.32
N LYS A 120 -7.35 -7.39 -0.43
CA LYS A 120 -6.13 -8.13 -0.06
C LYS A 120 -4.89 -7.33 -0.45
N ALA A 121 -3.80 -7.53 0.29
CA ALA A 121 -2.47 -7.25 -0.21
C ALA A 121 -2.11 -8.30 -1.27
N ILE A 122 -1.68 -7.83 -2.43
CA ILE A 122 -1.31 -8.64 -3.58
C ILE A 122 0.19 -8.60 -3.71
N ASP A 123 0.81 -9.78 -3.70
CA ASP A 123 2.23 -9.93 -3.97
C ASP A 123 2.48 -9.59 -5.44
N LEU A 124 3.49 -8.76 -5.70
CA LEU A 124 3.90 -8.40 -7.05
C LEU A 124 4.29 -9.64 -7.86
N GLU A 125 4.81 -10.71 -7.23
CA GLU A 125 5.10 -11.98 -7.91
C GLU A 125 3.86 -12.63 -8.55
N ASN A 126 2.66 -12.27 -8.08
CA ASN A 126 1.40 -12.76 -8.64
C ASN A 126 0.76 -11.78 -9.65
N VAL A 127 1.44 -10.71 -10.04
CA VAL A 127 0.94 -9.71 -11.00
C VAL A 127 1.54 -9.96 -12.38
N THR A 128 0.87 -10.78 -13.21
CA THR A 128 1.36 -11.13 -14.56
C THR A 128 1.60 -9.91 -15.46
N ALA A 129 0.80 -8.85 -15.29
CA ALA A 129 0.95 -7.61 -16.02
C ALA A 129 2.32 -6.92 -15.81
N LEU A 130 3.03 -7.20 -14.70
CA LEU A 130 4.40 -6.73 -14.51
C LEU A 130 5.34 -7.34 -15.54
N GLN A 131 5.31 -8.67 -15.66
CA GLN A 131 6.13 -9.40 -16.61
C GLN A 131 5.79 -9.01 -18.05
N GLU A 132 4.50 -8.86 -18.36
CA GLU A 132 4.02 -8.45 -19.69
C GLU A 132 4.49 -7.04 -20.07
N TYR A 133 4.56 -6.11 -19.12
CA TYR A 133 4.92 -4.73 -19.37
C TYR A 133 6.43 -4.46 -19.34
N PHE A 134 7.15 -5.03 -18.37
CA PHE A 134 8.57 -4.73 -18.15
C PHE A 134 9.52 -5.79 -18.73
N GLY A 135 9.05 -7.00 -19.02
CA GLY A 135 9.91 -8.09 -19.47
C GLY A 135 10.82 -8.61 -18.36
N GLU A 136 12.02 -9.06 -18.71
CA GLU A 136 12.99 -9.57 -17.75
C GLU A 136 13.45 -8.45 -16.77
N GLY A 137 13.44 -8.74 -15.47
CA GLY A 137 13.82 -7.76 -14.44
C GLY A 137 12.67 -6.84 -14.03
N GLU A 138 11.43 -7.29 -14.22
CA GLU A 138 10.18 -6.61 -13.99
C GLU A 138 10.07 -5.96 -12.61
N PHE A 139 10.52 -6.62 -11.54
CA PHE A 139 10.47 -6.02 -10.20
C PHE A 139 11.43 -4.83 -10.05
N ALA A 140 12.65 -4.94 -10.60
CA ALA A 140 13.60 -3.85 -10.54
C ALA A 140 13.10 -2.65 -11.35
N ALA A 141 12.61 -2.89 -12.56
CA ALA A 141 12.05 -1.86 -13.43
C ALA A 141 10.80 -1.20 -12.81
N PHE A 142 9.90 -1.99 -12.21
CA PHE A 142 8.73 -1.47 -11.51
C PHE A 142 9.13 -0.61 -10.30
N ARG A 143 10.11 -1.05 -9.50
CA ARG A 143 10.60 -0.28 -8.35
C ARG A 143 11.23 1.04 -8.77
N GLU A 144 12.05 1.05 -9.82
CA GLU A 144 12.62 2.29 -10.36
C GLU A 144 11.53 3.23 -10.89
N ARG A 145 10.53 2.70 -11.58
CA ARG A 145 9.37 3.48 -12.02
C ARG A 145 8.62 4.09 -10.83
N VAL A 146 8.35 3.31 -9.78
CA VAL A 146 7.71 3.81 -8.56
C VAL A 146 8.55 4.93 -7.94
N LYS A 147 9.88 4.79 -7.87
CA LYS A 147 10.76 5.87 -7.37
C LYS A 147 10.63 7.13 -8.20
N GLU A 148 10.67 7.00 -9.53
CA GLU A 148 10.53 8.13 -10.45
C GLU A 148 9.18 8.83 -10.28
N LYS A 149 8.08 8.08 -10.32
CA LYS A 149 6.71 8.64 -10.30
C LYS A 149 6.29 9.20 -8.94
N LEU A 150 6.93 8.74 -7.85
CA LEU A 150 6.67 9.25 -6.50
C LEU A 150 7.73 10.28 -6.04
N GLY A 151 8.74 10.59 -6.87
CA GLY A 151 9.79 11.56 -6.54
C GLY A 151 10.74 11.09 -5.43
N LEU A 152 11.06 9.80 -5.36
CA LEU A 152 11.86 9.16 -4.30
C LEU A 152 13.35 8.97 -4.67
N LEU A 153 13.84 9.74 -5.65
CA LEU A 153 15.17 9.57 -6.29
C LEU A 153 16.37 10.08 -5.45
N ASN A 154 16.17 10.41 -4.18
CA ASN A 154 17.23 10.87 -3.27
C ASN A 154 17.86 9.71 -2.49
#